data_AF-A0A5J5HMI9-F1
#
_entry.id   AF-A0A5J5HMI9-F1
#
_cell.length_a   1.000
_cell.length_b   1.000
_cell.length_c   1.000
_cell.angle_alpha   90.00
_cell.angle_beta   90.00
_cell.angle_gamma   90.00
#
_symmetry.space_group_name_H-M   'P 1'
#
loop_
_entity.id
_entity.type
_entity.pdbx_description
1 polymer ?
#
loop_
_entity_poly.entity_id
_entity_poly.type
_entity_poly.pdbx_seq_one_letter_code
_entity_poly.pdbx_strand_id
1 'polypeptide(L)' 'MDRISCLAFLLYQAENEEIQKAALQLVNGEISIKELKNIPQYLPYIREAEKELKKNTLNTNDVCEFVESYLYIYE' A
#
# COMPACT_ATOMS: atom_id res chain seq x y z
N MET A 1 -6.04 -12.13 -2.44
CA MET A 1 -5.08 -11.08 -2.09
C MET A 1 -5.52 -10.41 -0.82
N ASP A 2 -4.61 -10.11 0.11
CA ASP A 2 -4.96 -9.42 1.35
C ASP A 2 -5.33 -7.96 1.08
N ARG A 3 -6.27 -7.41 1.87
CA ARG A 3 -6.65 -5.99 1.76
C ARG A 3 -5.46 -5.08 2.00
N ILE A 4 -4.54 -5.47 2.88
CA ILE A 4 -3.34 -4.68 3.19
C ILE A 4 -2.43 -4.57 1.96
N SER A 5 -2.17 -5.69 1.27
CA SER A 5 -1.36 -5.72 0.05
C SER A 5 -1.92 -4.82 -1.06
N CYS A 6 -3.24 -4.88 -1.31
CA CYS A 6 -3.87 -4.02 -2.30
C CYS A 6 -3.78 -2.53 -1.92
N LEU A 7 -3.94 -2.22 -0.63
CA LEU A 7 -3.89 -0.86 -0.13
C LEU A 7 -2.47 -0.30 -0.22
N ALA A 8 -1.46 -1.13 0.10
CA ALA A 8 -0.06 -0.78 -0.07
C ALA A 8 0.27 -0.51 -1.55
N PHE A 9 -0.19 -1.35 -2.48
CA PHE A 9 0.03 -1.12 -3.91
C PHE A 9 -0.58 0.21 -4.41
N LEU A 10 -1.77 0.56 -3.94
CA LEU A 10 -2.41 1.84 -4.26
C LEU A 10 -1.64 3.04 -3.66
N LEU A 11 -1.16 2.91 -2.42
CA LEU A 11 -0.33 3.93 -1.79
C LEU A 11 0.99 4.11 -2.55
N TYR A 12 1.61 3.01 -3.00
CA TYR A 12 2.86 3.05 -3.76
C TYR A 12 2.72 3.79 -5.11
N GLN A 13 1.52 3.83 -5.68
CA GLN A 13 1.23 4.62 -6.89
C GLN A 13 1.09 6.13 -6.63
N ALA A 14 1.10 6.58 -5.38
CA ALA A 14 1.07 8.00 -5.08
C ALA A 14 2.38 8.69 -5.53
N GLU A 15 2.27 9.90 -6.07
CA GLU A 15 3.41 10.78 -6.39
C GLU A 15 4.01 11.43 -5.13
N ASN A 16 4.21 10.63 -4.08
CA ASN A 16 4.77 11.09 -2.82
C ASN A 16 5.73 10.03 -2.26
N GLU A 17 7.01 10.39 -2.17
CA GLU A 17 8.08 9.49 -1.73
C GLU A 17 7.87 8.96 -0.30
N GLU A 18 7.27 9.77 0.59
CA GLU A 18 6.97 9.34 1.97
C GLU A 18 5.87 8.27 1.97
N ILE A 19 4.85 8.44 1.14
CA ILE A 19 3.76 7.46 0.98
C ILE A 19 4.27 6.18 0.33
N GLN A 20 5.15 6.29 -0.66
CA GLN A 20 5.77 5.13 -1.30
C GLN A 20 6.58 4.31 -0.30
N LYS A 21 7.41 4.97 0.52
CA LYS A 21 8.14 4.30 1.61
C LYS A 21 7.19 3.66 2.62
N ALA A 22 6.16 4.39 3.04
CA ALA A 22 5.13 3.87 3.93
C ALA A 22 4.40 2.64 3.35
N ALA A 23 4.15 2.61 2.04
CA ALA A 23 3.54 1.49 1.35
C ALA A 23 4.45 0.25 1.38
N LEU A 24 5.76 0.43 1.14
CA LEU A 24 6.73 -0.66 1.23
C LEU A 24 6.83 -1.20 2.66
N GLN A 25 6.93 -0.32 3.66
CA GLN A 25 6.91 -0.71 5.07
C GLN A 25 5.61 -1.46 5.45
N LEU A 26 4.48 -1.10 4.83
CA LEU A 26 3.20 -1.77 5.04
C LEU A 26 3.18 -3.18 4.43
N VAL A 27 3.81 -3.38 3.25
CA VAL A 27 3.98 -4.71 2.64
C VAL A 27 4.93 -5.57 3.46
N ASN A 28 6.05 -5.01 3.91
CA ASN A 28 7.04 -5.70 4.73
C ASN A 28 6.53 -6.03 6.14
N GLY A 29 5.41 -5.45 6.57
CA GLY A 29 4.88 -5.59 7.92
C GLY A 29 5.65 -4.79 8.98
N GLU A 30 6.53 -3.87 8.57
CA GLU A 30 7.25 -2.94 9.45
C GLU A 30 6.31 -1.93 10.09
N ILE A 31 5.28 -1.50 9.36
CA ILE A 31 4.24 -0.59 9.86
C ILE A 31 2.85 -1.15 9.64
N SER A 32 1.96 -0.93 10.59
CA SER A 32 0.55 -1.31 10.48
C SER A 32 -0.28 -0.20 9.83
N ILE A 33 -1.34 -0.58 9.12
CA ILE A 33 -2.30 0.39 8.53
C ILE A 33 -2.91 1.33 9.59
N LYS A 34 -3.01 0.91 10.85
CA LYS A 34 -3.47 1.74 11.97
C LYS A 34 -2.50 2.89 12.25
N GLU A 35 -1.21 2.61 12.22
CA GLU A 35 -0.16 3.61 12.41
C GLU A 35 -0.14 4.62 11.26
N LEU A 36 -0.27 4.14 10.02
CA LEU A 36 -0.41 5.00 8.86
C LEU A 36 -1.65 5.91 8.93
N LYS A 37 -2.76 5.41 9.47
CA LYS A 37 -3.99 6.19 9.69
C LYS A 37 -3.86 7.22 10.81
N ASN A 38 -2.92 7.05 11.74
CA ASN A 38 -2.60 8.07 12.76
C ASN A 38 -1.83 9.25 12.17
N ILE A 39 -1.26 9.11 10.97
CA ILE A 39 -0.48 10.14 10.31
C ILE A 39 -1.42 11.01 9.44
N PRO A 40 -1.67 12.29 9.80
CA PRO A 40 -2.66 13.12 9.11
C PRO A 40 -2.29 13.43 7.66
N GLN A 41 -1.00 13.50 7.35
CA GLN A 41 -0.49 13.67 5.98
C GLN A 41 -0.79 12.45 5.09
N TYR A 42 -0.95 11.25 5.66
CA TYR A 42 -1.19 10.02 4.90
C TYR A 42 -2.68 9.68 4.77
N LEU A 43 -3.53 10.20 5.66
CA LEU A 43 -4.98 10.04 5.62
C LEU A 43 -5.64 10.32 4.25
N PRO A 44 -5.33 11.40 3.50
CA PRO A 44 -5.93 11.61 2.19
C PRO A 44 -5.59 10.47 1.22
N TYR A 45 -4.31 10.10 1.11
CA TYR A 45 -3.85 9.01 0.24
C TYR A 45 -4.46 7.66 0.63
N ILE A 46 -4.54 7.35 1.93
CA ILE A 46 -5.18 6.11 2.43
C ILE A 46 -6.67 6.08 2.07
N ARG A 47 -7.37 7.22 2.21
CA ARG A 47 -8.80 7.31 1.86
C ARG A 47 -9.03 7.16 0.37
N GLU A 48 -8.14 7.71 -0.47
CA GLU A 48 -8.20 7.54 -1.92
C GLU A 48 -7.92 6.08 -2.31
N ALA A 49 -6.88 5.48 -1.76
CA ALA A 49 -6.58 4.06 -1.92
C ALA A 49 -7.77 3.17 -1.50
N GLU A 50 -8.40 3.42 -0.34
CA GLU A 50 -9.58 2.64 0.08
C GLU A 50 -10.79 2.84 -0.84
N LYS A 51 -10.96 4.04 -1.43
CA LYS A 51 -12.01 4.28 -2.42
C LYS A 51 -11.75 3.52 -3.72
N GLU A 52 -10.52 3.56 -4.23
CA GLU A 52 -10.12 2.82 -5.44
C GLU A 52 -10.24 1.31 -5.22
N LEU A 53 -9.83 0.82 -4.04
CA LEU A 53 -10.01 -0.57 -3.64
C LEU A 53 -11.48 -1.00 -3.66
N LYS A 54 -12.39 -0.14 -3.18
CA LYS A 54 -13.84 -0.39 -3.23
C LYS A 54 -14.43 -0.37 -4.64
N LYS A 55 -13.83 0.36 -5.58
CA LYS A 55 -14.22 0.32 -6.99
C LYS A 55 -13.80 -0.98 -7.69
N ASN A 56 -13.06 -1.85 -7.00
CA ASN A 56 -12.68 -3.20 -7.43
C ASN A 56 -12.00 -3.24 -8.81
N THR A 57 -11.28 -2.18 -9.15
CA THR A 57 -10.60 -2.00 -10.44
C THR A 57 -9.16 -2.51 -10.40
N LEU A 58 -8.72 -3.01 -9.24
CA LEU A 58 -7.37 -3.53 -9.04
C LEU A 58 -7.26 -4.94 -9.59
N ASN A 59 -6.28 -5.12 -10.46
CA ASN A 59 -5.88 -6.43 -10.90
C ASN A 59 -5.05 -7.10 -9.81
N THR A 60 -5.54 -8.22 -9.28
CA THR A 60 -4.86 -8.93 -8.20
C THR A 60 -3.51 -9.49 -8.61
N ASN A 61 -3.27 -9.68 -9.92
CA ASN A 61 -1.96 -10.12 -10.40
C ASN A 61 -0.90 -9.03 -10.22
N ASP A 62 -1.18 -7.77 -10.59
CA ASP A 62 -0.26 -6.65 -10.39
C ASP A 62 0.09 -6.44 -8.92
N VAL A 63 -0.88 -6.59 -8.02
CA VAL A 63 -0.65 -6.51 -6.58
C VAL A 63 0.21 -7.69 -6.09
N CYS A 64 0.06 -8.87 -6.69
CA CYS A 64 0.86 -10.04 -6.36
C CYS A 64 2.31 -9.87 -6.79
N GLU A 65 2.53 -9.47 -8.04
CA GLU A 65 3.87 -9.16 -8.54
C GLU A 65 4.53 -8.05 -7.73
N PHE A 66 3.78 -7.01 -7.35
CA PHE A 66 4.28 -5.98 -6.45
C PHE A 66 4.75 -6.55 -5.11
N VAL A 67 3.88 -7.29 -4.42
CA VAL A 67 4.26 -7.88 -3.13
C VAL A 67 5.45 -8.82 -3.30
N GLU A 68 5.44 -9.70 -4.29
CA GLU A 68 6.57 -10.62 -4.53
C GLU A 68 7.86 -9.86 -4.83
N SER A 69 7.79 -8.80 -5.64
CA SER A 69 8.95 -8.01 -6.02
C SER A 69 9.55 -7.24 -4.84
N TYR A 70 8.74 -6.79 -3.88
CA TYR A 70 9.23 -6.00 -2.74
C TYR A 70 9.43 -6.79 -1.44
N LEU A 71 8.70 -7.89 -1.24
CA LEU A 71 8.82 -8.75 -0.05
C LEU A 71 10.09 -9.63 -0.10
N TYR A 72 10.62 -9.94 -1.29
CA TYR A 72 11.78 -10.81 -1.47
C TYR A 72 13.14 -10.09 -1.57
N ILE A 73 13.23 -8.75 -1.48
CA ILE A 73 14.51 -8.02 -1.57
C ILE A 73 15.25 -7.95 -0.22
N TYR A 74 15.09 -8.96 0.65
CA TYR A 74 15.94 -9.15 1.83
C TYR A 74 16.57 -10.54 1.76
N GLU A 75 17.55 -10.70 0.87
CA GLU A 75 18.65 -11.67 0.99
C GLU A 75 19.92 -10.98 1.50
#